data_AF-A0A2V6J3F0-F1
#
_entry.id   AF-A0A2V6J3F0-F1
#
_cell.length_a   1.000
_cell.length_b   1.000
_cell.length_c   1.000
_cell.angle_alpha   90.00
_cell.angle_beta   90.00
_cell.angle_gamma   90.00
#
_symmetry.space_group_name_H-M   'P 1'
#
loop_
_entity.id
_entity.type
_entity.pdbx_description
1 polymer ?
#
loop_
_entity_poly.entity_id
_entity_poly.type
_entity_poly.pdbx_seq_one_letter_code
_entity_poly.pdbx_strand_id
1 'polypeptide(L)'
;MIRRNSFRIGLAAAGLLTTFLACSSYAAKSSRSSGGDSSPITVVIDAGHGGYDRGGIPGQRVSEKDMTLDVAQRLGRALEASGYRVVMTRNSDVFVPLGTRCAIANSYRNAIFVSVHFNSATRRGASGIETYFYSRDSLALASAIHHYVAGGAPSENRGVRRRGYYVLRRTNMPAVLVECGFLTNP
;
A
#
# COMPACT_ATOMS: atom_id res chain seq x y z
N MET A 1 11.85 -15.78 30.29
CA MET A 1 12.19 -14.35 30.46
C MET A 1 12.08 -13.65 29.10
N ILE A 2 10.85 -13.28 28.70
CA ILE A 2 10.55 -12.68 27.39
C ILE A 2 9.99 -11.28 27.67
N ARG A 3 10.85 -10.28 27.76
CA ARG A 3 10.48 -8.86 27.72
C ARG A 3 11.65 -8.09 27.13
N ARG A 4 11.32 -7.11 26.27
CA ARG A 4 12.19 -6.12 25.59
C ARG A 4 12.59 -6.50 24.15
N ASN A 5 11.63 -6.33 23.23
CA ASN A 5 11.95 -5.75 21.91
C ASN A 5 10.74 -5.12 21.19
N SER A 6 9.57 -5.08 21.83
CA SER A 6 8.33 -4.50 21.29
C SER A 6 8.32 -2.97 21.14
N PHE A 7 9.43 -2.28 21.40
CA PHE A 7 9.48 -0.81 21.52
C PHE A 7 10.09 -0.08 20.30
N ARG A 8 10.54 -0.78 19.25
CA ARG A 8 11.17 -0.14 18.07
C ARG A 8 10.49 -0.40 16.72
N ILE A 9 9.53 -1.31 16.67
CA ILE A 9 8.75 -1.60 15.44
C ILE A 9 7.43 -0.78 15.40
N GLY A 10 7.11 -0.07 16.49
CA GLY A 10 5.89 0.74 16.63
C GLY A 10 5.85 2.06 15.85
N LEU A 11 6.92 2.45 15.14
CA LEU A 11 6.96 3.73 14.42
C LEU A 11 6.63 3.64 12.92
N ALA A 12 6.68 2.46 12.30
CA ALA A 12 6.22 2.29 10.91
C ALA A 12 4.67 2.26 10.81
N ALA A 13 3.99 1.85 11.88
CA ALA A 13 2.53 1.82 11.95
C ALA A 13 1.89 3.20 12.22
N ALA A 14 2.67 4.17 12.72
CA ALA A 14 2.18 5.52 13.01
C ALA A 14 2.20 6.45 11.78
N GLY A 15 3.09 6.21 10.81
CA GLY A 15 3.20 7.02 9.59
C GLY A 15 2.11 6.76 8.54
N LEU A 16 1.41 5.63 8.61
CA LEU A 16 0.27 5.30 7.75
C LEU A 16 -1.09 5.70 8.37
N LEU A 17 -1.13 6.09 9.64
CA LEU A 17 -2.37 6.39 10.37
C LEU A 17 -2.67 7.89 10.50
N THR A 18 -1.69 8.78 10.34
CA THR A 18 -1.87 10.22 10.62
C THR A 18 -2.14 11.11 9.41
N THR A 19 -2.19 10.59 8.18
CA THR A 19 -2.17 11.46 6.99
C THR A 19 -3.18 11.11 5.90
N PHE A 20 -4.19 10.26 6.17
CA PHE A 20 -5.37 10.19 5.30
C PHE A 20 -6.38 11.33 5.52
N LEU A 21 -6.32 12.02 6.67
CA LEU A 21 -7.19 13.17 6.97
C LEU A 21 -6.86 14.45 6.16
N ALA A 22 -5.67 14.54 5.56
CA ALA A 22 -5.28 15.69 4.73
C ALA A 22 -5.77 15.60 3.27
N CYS A 23 -6.35 14.46 2.84
CA CYS A 23 -6.89 14.30 1.49
C CYS A 23 -8.42 14.50 1.40
N SER A 24 -9.15 14.54 2.52
CA SER A 24 -10.58 14.86 2.52
C SER A 24 -10.87 16.29 2.03
N SER A 25 -9.91 17.21 2.13
CA SER A 25 -10.04 18.59 1.65
C SER A 25 -9.71 18.79 0.17
N TYR A 26 -9.09 17.81 -0.51
CA TYR A 26 -8.92 17.85 -1.97
C TYR A 26 -10.10 17.22 -2.71
N ALA A 27 -10.69 16.15 -2.15
CA ALA A 27 -11.87 15.48 -2.72
C ALA A 27 -13.19 16.25 -2.48
N ALA A 28 -13.36 16.88 -1.30
CA ALA A 28 -14.61 17.59 -0.95
C ALA A 28 -14.82 18.90 -1.72
N LYS A 29 -13.79 19.45 -2.38
CA LYS A 29 -13.91 20.71 -3.14
C LYS A 29 -14.29 20.50 -4.60
N SER A 30 -14.32 19.26 -5.09
CA SER A 30 -14.67 18.92 -6.47
C SER A 30 -16.13 18.50 -6.67
N SER A 31 -16.92 18.30 -5.60
CA SER A 31 -18.28 17.76 -5.70
C SER A 31 -19.37 18.80 -5.98
N ARG A 32 -19.02 19.95 -6.58
CA ARG A 32 -19.99 20.90 -7.14
C ARG A 32 -19.82 21.05 -8.65
N SER A 33 -20.13 20.00 -9.40
CA SER A 33 -20.97 20.09 -10.62
C SER A 33 -21.10 18.75 -11.38
N SER A 34 -22.35 18.41 -11.67
CA SER A 34 -22.88 17.72 -12.86
C SER A 34 -22.33 16.35 -13.31
N GLY A 35 -23.14 15.31 -13.10
CA GLY A 35 -23.41 14.27 -14.12
C GLY A 35 -22.52 13.02 -14.17
N GLY A 36 -21.56 12.85 -13.26
CA GLY A 36 -20.74 11.64 -13.14
C GLY A 36 -21.33 10.61 -12.16
N ASP A 37 -21.06 9.33 -12.41
CA ASP A 37 -21.42 8.18 -11.56
C ASP A 37 -21.29 8.53 -10.06
N SER A 38 -22.42 8.54 -9.36
CA SER A 38 -22.54 8.92 -7.94
C SER A 38 -22.01 7.85 -6.98
N SER A 39 -21.47 6.75 -7.50
CA SER A 39 -20.89 5.70 -6.67
C SER A 39 -19.66 6.19 -5.91
N PRO A 40 -19.52 5.85 -4.62
CA PRO A 40 -18.35 6.22 -3.83
C PRO A 40 -17.08 5.60 -4.40
N ILE A 41 -15.97 6.35 -4.35
CA ILE A 41 -14.65 5.84 -4.76
C ILE A 41 -14.31 4.61 -3.92
N THR A 42 -14.01 3.51 -4.60
CA THR A 42 -13.55 2.26 -3.97
C THR A 42 -12.02 2.26 -3.87
N VAL A 43 -11.49 2.01 -2.68
CA VAL A 43 -10.05 1.77 -2.50
C VAL A 43 -9.81 0.26 -2.44
N VAL A 44 -9.21 -0.28 -3.50
CA VAL A 44 -8.79 -1.68 -3.54
C VAL A 44 -7.39 -1.78 -2.95
N ILE A 45 -7.27 -2.44 -1.80
CA ILE A 45 -6.00 -2.63 -1.09
C ILE A 45 -5.50 -4.04 -1.36
N ASP A 46 -4.30 -4.13 -1.90
CA ASP A 46 -3.64 -5.39 -2.19
C ASP A 46 -2.53 -5.65 -1.18
N ALA A 47 -2.74 -6.61 -0.28
CA ALA A 47 -1.69 -7.07 0.63
C ALA A 47 -0.78 -8.05 -0.13
N GLY A 48 0.45 -7.63 -0.47
CA GLY A 48 1.40 -8.43 -1.23
C GLY A 48 1.63 -9.83 -0.64
N HIS A 49 1.97 -10.82 -1.48
CA HIS A 49 2.25 -12.21 -1.06
C HIS A 49 1.06 -12.90 -0.36
N GLY A 50 1.32 -13.92 0.46
CA GLY A 50 0.30 -14.63 1.26
C GLY A 50 0.34 -16.15 1.10
N GLY A 51 -0.11 -16.89 2.11
CA GLY A 51 -0.12 -18.34 2.10
C GLY A 51 1.29 -18.92 1.98
N TYR A 52 1.52 -19.74 0.95
CA TYR A 52 2.85 -20.33 0.70
C TYR A 52 3.87 -19.30 0.19
N ASP A 53 3.43 -18.18 -0.39
CA ASP A 53 4.31 -17.11 -0.80
C ASP A 53 4.64 -16.23 0.40
N ARG A 54 5.86 -16.41 0.92
CA ARG A 54 6.37 -15.71 2.09
C ARG A 54 6.74 -14.25 1.80
N GLY A 55 7.12 -13.96 0.55
CA GLY A 55 7.87 -12.76 0.16
C GLY A 55 9.23 -12.62 0.84
N GLY A 56 9.93 -11.52 0.55
CA GLY A 56 11.30 -11.23 1.00
C GLY A 56 12.37 -12.20 0.51
N ILE A 57 13.49 -12.28 1.24
CA ILE A 57 14.65 -13.12 0.90
C ILE A 57 14.88 -14.30 1.87
N PRO A 58 15.63 -15.34 1.48
CA PRO A 58 15.99 -16.45 2.38
C PRO A 58 16.70 -15.98 3.65
N GLY A 59 16.40 -16.62 4.79
CA GLY A 59 17.01 -16.31 6.08
C GLY A 59 16.52 -15.03 6.77
N GLN A 60 15.65 -14.24 6.13
CA GLN A 60 15.00 -13.09 6.76
C GLN A 60 14.17 -13.54 7.96
N ARG A 61 14.17 -12.78 9.07
CA ARG A 61 13.43 -13.13 10.30
C ARG A 61 11.92 -13.03 10.14
N VAL A 62 11.45 -11.90 9.61
CA VAL A 62 10.02 -11.59 9.46
C VAL A 62 9.61 -11.94 8.03
N SER A 63 8.42 -12.51 7.85
CA SER A 63 7.89 -12.74 6.50
C SER A 63 7.30 -11.44 5.95
N GLU A 64 7.43 -11.20 4.64
CA GLU A 64 6.83 -10.02 4.04
C GLU A 64 5.30 -10.10 4.07
N LYS A 65 4.74 -11.29 3.81
CA LYS A 65 3.29 -11.52 3.80
C LYS A 65 2.57 -11.12 5.09
N ASP A 66 3.23 -11.28 6.25
CA ASP A 66 2.64 -10.94 7.54
C ASP A 66 2.61 -9.41 7.72
N MET A 67 3.70 -8.75 7.34
CA MET A 67 3.84 -7.29 7.44
C MET A 67 2.92 -6.57 6.46
N THR A 68 2.82 -7.06 5.22
CA THR A 68 1.90 -6.50 4.23
C THR A 68 0.45 -6.66 4.65
N LEU A 69 0.08 -7.79 5.27
CA LEU A 69 -1.27 -8.00 5.79
C LEU A 69 -1.59 -7.04 6.94
N ASP A 70 -0.70 -6.91 7.93
CA ASP A 70 -0.90 -6.00 9.07
C ASP A 70 -1.08 -4.55 8.61
N VAL A 71 -0.20 -4.06 7.72
CA VAL A 71 -0.28 -2.70 7.19
C VAL A 71 -1.56 -2.51 6.36
N ALA A 72 -1.87 -3.45 5.46
CA ALA A 72 -3.07 -3.36 4.62
C ALA A 72 -4.35 -3.33 5.45
N GLN A 73 -4.45 -4.12 6.52
CA GLN A 73 -5.60 -4.13 7.41
C GLN A 73 -5.74 -2.83 8.22
N ARG A 74 -4.63 -2.26 8.69
CA ARG A 74 -4.64 -0.95 9.37
C ARG A 74 -5.08 0.16 8.42
N LEU A 75 -4.55 0.16 7.20
CA LEU A 75 -4.93 1.10 6.15
C LEU A 75 -6.42 0.96 5.82
N GLY A 76 -6.90 -0.27 5.65
CA GLY A 76 -8.31 -0.57 5.39
C GLY A 76 -9.22 0.00 6.47
N ARG A 77 -8.96 -0.29 7.74
CA ARG A 77 -9.75 0.26 8.86
C ARG A 77 -9.75 1.79 8.90
N ALA A 78 -8.60 2.42 8.65
CA ALA A 78 -8.49 3.89 8.66
C ALA A 78 -9.30 4.54 7.52
N LEU A 79 -9.28 3.92 6.34
CA LEU A 79 -10.05 4.36 5.17
C LEU A 79 -11.55 4.16 5.36
N GLU A 80 -11.97 3.00 5.88
CA GLU A 80 -13.37 2.72 6.22
C GLU A 80 -13.89 3.72 7.26
N ALA A 81 -13.12 4.00 8.30
CA ALA A 81 -13.45 5.01 9.32
C ALA A 81 -13.55 6.44 8.73
N SER A 82 -12.91 6.68 7.58
CA SER A 82 -12.98 7.95 6.84
C SER A 82 -14.11 7.99 5.79
N GLY A 83 -14.95 6.94 5.72
CA GLY A 83 -16.11 6.87 4.83
C GLY A 83 -15.83 6.32 3.43
N TYR A 84 -14.62 5.80 3.16
CA TYR A 84 -14.30 5.16 1.89
C TYR A 84 -14.82 3.73 1.86
N ARG A 85 -15.26 3.28 0.67
CA ARG A 85 -15.48 1.86 0.43
C ARG A 85 -14.12 1.18 0.24
N VAL A 86 -13.83 0.17 1.05
CA VAL A 86 -12.57 -0.59 0.97
C VAL A 86 -12.83 -2.02 0.49
N VAL A 87 -11.95 -2.51 -0.37
CA VAL A 87 -11.93 -3.91 -0.81
C VAL A 87 -10.52 -4.43 -0.67
N MET A 88 -10.33 -5.54 0.04
CA MET A 88 -9.02 -6.17 0.18
C MET A 88 -8.87 -7.36 -0.77
N THR A 89 -7.72 -7.50 -1.45
CA THR A 89 -7.46 -8.69 -2.29
C THR A 89 -7.32 -9.96 -1.44
N ARG A 90 -6.82 -9.82 -0.20
CA ARG A 90 -6.87 -10.82 0.86
C ARG A 90 -6.99 -10.13 2.22
N ASN A 91 -7.71 -10.73 3.16
CA ASN A 91 -7.85 -10.25 4.55
C ASN A 91 -7.40 -11.31 5.58
N SER A 92 -6.66 -12.32 5.13
CA SER A 92 -6.07 -13.39 5.92
C SER A 92 -4.77 -13.88 5.24
N ASP A 93 -4.07 -14.83 5.87
CA ASP A 93 -2.86 -15.43 5.31
C ASP A 93 -3.20 -16.49 4.23
N VAL A 94 -3.65 -16.00 3.07
CA VAL A 94 -3.97 -16.82 1.91
C VAL A 94 -3.20 -16.32 0.69
N PHE A 95 -2.77 -17.26 -0.17
CA PHE A 95 -2.15 -16.90 -1.43
C PHE A 95 -3.23 -16.46 -2.43
N VAL A 96 -3.06 -15.28 -3.02
CA VAL A 96 -3.90 -14.78 -4.12
C VAL A 96 -3.03 -14.59 -5.36
N PRO A 97 -3.31 -15.29 -6.48
CA PRO A 97 -2.55 -15.11 -7.72
C PRO A 97 -2.62 -13.67 -8.23
N LEU A 98 -1.56 -13.20 -8.90
CA LEU A 98 -1.48 -11.83 -9.42
C LEU A 98 -2.65 -11.48 -10.35
N GLY A 99 -3.06 -12.42 -11.21
CA GLY A 99 -4.23 -12.26 -12.08
C GLY A 99 -5.53 -12.07 -11.29
N THR A 100 -5.72 -12.83 -10.22
CA THR A 100 -6.89 -12.73 -9.34
C THR A 100 -6.92 -11.39 -8.61
N ARG A 101 -5.78 -10.87 -8.14
CA ARG A 101 -5.67 -9.52 -7.54
C ARG A 101 -6.16 -8.45 -8.52
N CYS A 102 -5.70 -8.51 -9.77
CA CYS A 102 -6.16 -7.60 -10.81
C CYS A 102 -7.65 -7.78 -11.14
N ALA A 103 -8.15 -9.01 -11.20
CA ALA A 103 -9.56 -9.30 -11.46
C ALA A 103 -10.47 -8.72 -10.38
N ILE A 104 -10.09 -8.84 -9.10
CA ILE A 104 -10.79 -8.20 -7.98
C ILE A 104 -10.83 -6.69 -8.22
N ALA A 105 -9.68 -6.05 -8.44
CA ALA A 105 -9.61 -4.62 -8.67
C ALA A 105 -10.47 -4.16 -9.87
N ASN A 106 -10.37 -4.87 -10.99
CA ASN A 106 -11.04 -4.54 -12.25
C ASN A 106 -12.57 -4.75 -12.22
N SER A 107 -13.10 -5.43 -11.20
CA SER A 107 -14.55 -5.55 -11.00
C SER A 107 -15.21 -4.24 -10.53
N TYR A 108 -14.41 -3.24 -10.13
CA TYR A 108 -14.88 -1.93 -9.65
C TYR A 108 -14.58 -0.84 -10.68
N ARG A 109 -15.63 -0.15 -11.15
CA ARG A 109 -15.51 0.91 -12.17
C ARG A 109 -14.92 2.21 -11.61
N ASN A 110 -15.35 2.62 -10.43
CA ASN A 110 -14.87 3.82 -9.74
C ASN A 110 -13.93 3.43 -8.59
N ALA A 111 -12.67 3.17 -8.91
CA ALA A 111 -11.70 2.66 -7.93
C ALA A 111 -10.30 3.23 -8.10
N ILE A 112 -9.50 3.11 -7.04
CA ILE A 112 -8.04 3.15 -7.08
C ILE A 112 -7.47 1.84 -6.54
N PHE A 113 -6.26 1.49 -6.96
CA PHE A 113 -5.57 0.28 -6.50
C PHE A 113 -4.29 0.64 -5.75
N VAL A 114 -4.13 0.13 -4.52
CA VAL A 114 -2.97 0.35 -3.67
C VAL A 114 -2.42 -0.99 -3.20
N SER A 115 -1.27 -1.39 -3.74
CA SER A 115 -0.55 -2.60 -3.34
C SER A 115 0.51 -2.26 -2.28
N VAL A 116 0.51 -3.04 -1.21
CA VAL A 116 1.39 -2.87 -0.04
C VAL A 116 2.43 -3.98 -0.03
N HIS A 117 3.69 -3.60 -0.04
CA HIS A 117 4.86 -4.46 -0.07
C HIS A 117 5.96 -3.95 0.87
N PHE A 118 6.98 -4.78 1.08
CA PHE A 118 8.23 -4.33 1.68
C PHE A 118 9.43 -4.86 0.91
N ASN A 119 10.39 -3.96 0.67
CA ASN A 119 11.62 -4.32 0.01
C ASN A 119 12.45 -5.28 0.86
N SER A 120 13.39 -5.93 0.19
CA SER A 120 14.44 -6.74 0.80
C SER A 120 15.73 -6.61 0.00
N ALA A 121 16.89 -6.62 0.67
CA ALA A 121 18.18 -6.58 0.00
C ALA A 121 19.21 -7.46 0.71
N THR A 122 20.09 -8.09 -0.08
CA THR A 122 21.26 -8.82 0.44
C THR A 122 22.34 -7.89 0.96
N ARG A 123 22.41 -6.65 0.42
CA ARG A 123 23.33 -5.61 0.90
C ARG A 123 22.89 -5.11 2.27
N ARG A 124 23.82 -5.13 3.24
CA ARG A 124 23.59 -4.54 4.57
C ARG A 124 23.33 -3.04 4.46
N GLY A 125 22.39 -2.54 5.28
CA GLY A 125 22.07 -1.10 5.36
C GLY A 125 21.27 -0.58 4.17
N ALA A 126 20.52 -1.41 3.46
CA ALA A 126 19.46 -0.92 2.60
C ALA A 126 18.26 -0.50 3.47
N SER A 127 17.82 0.74 3.31
CA SER A 127 16.69 1.34 4.02
C SER A 127 15.93 2.23 3.06
N GLY A 128 14.74 2.65 3.48
CA GLY A 128 13.96 3.68 2.81
C GLY A 128 12.65 3.18 2.21
N ILE A 129 11.78 4.14 1.91
CA ILE A 129 10.46 3.91 1.32
C ILE A 129 10.53 4.22 -0.18
N GLU A 130 9.96 3.34 -1.00
CA GLU A 130 9.80 3.54 -2.45
C GLU A 130 8.33 3.47 -2.81
N THR A 131 7.94 4.20 -3.85
CA THR A 131 6.57 4.10 -4.39
C THR A 131 6.63 3.97 -5.90
N TYR A 132 5.83 3.04 -6.40
CA TYR A 132 5.87 2.60 -7.78
C TYR A 132 4.53 2.81 -8.46
N PHE A 133 4.60 3.19 -9.73
CA PHE A 133 3.45 3.35 -10.61
C PHE A 133 3.81 2.87 -12.02
N TYR A 134 2.80 2.67 -12.88
CA TYR A 134 3.05 2.29 -14.27
C TYR A 134 2.42 3.25 -15.29
N SER A 135 1.12 3.49 -15.17
CA SER A 135 0.34 4.34 -16.07
C SER A 135 0.50 5.82 -15.72
N ARG A 136 0.41 6.71 -16.71
CA ARG A 136 0.66 8.16 -16.53
C ARG A 136 -0.31 8.81 -15.55
N ASP A 137 -1.57 8.41 -15.59
CA ASP A 137 -2.63 8.82 -14.67
C ASP A 137 -2.37 8.44 -13.20
N SER A 138 -1.50 7.45 -12.96
CA SER A 138 -1.16 6.97 -11.62
C SER A 138 -0.06 7.81 -10.94
N LEU A 139 0.64 8.67 -11.68
CA LEU A 139 1.76 9.45 -11.13
C LEU A 139 1.30 10.41 -10.03
N ALA A 140 0.18 11.12 -10.22
CA ALA A 140 -0.32 12.06 -9.22
C ALA A 140 -0.69 11.33 -7.91
N LEU A 141 -1.35 10.18 -8.02
CA LEU A 141 -1.69 9.33 -6.87
C LEU A 141 -0.43 8.80 -6.17
N ALA A 142 0.54 8.29 -6.93
CA ALA A 142 1.80 7.78 -6.41
C ALA A 142 2.60 8.86 -5.66
N SER A 143 2.67 10.07 -6.22
CA SER A 143 3.34 11.21 -5.58
C SER A 143 2.65 11.64 -4.29
N ALA A 144 1.32 11.70 -4.27
CA ALA A 144 0.57 12.03 -3.06
C ALA A 144 0.77 10.98 -1.96
N ILE A 145 0.61 9.69 -2.28
CA ILE A 145 0.85 8.59 -1.33
C ILE A 145 2.28 8.65 -0.81
N HIS A 146 3.26 8.78 -1.69
CA HIS A 146 4.67 8.80 -1.30
C HIS A 146 5.01 9.98 -0.39
N HIS A 147 4.50 11.18 -0.68
CA HIS A 147 4.72 12.35 0.16
C HIS A 147 4.31 12.08 1.61
N TYR A 148 3.13 11.51 1.81
CA TYR A 148 2.62 11.23 3.15
C TYR A 148 3.30 10.04 3.84
N VAL A 149 3.55 8.94 3.10
CA VAL A 149 4.17 7.74 3.68
C VAL A 149 5.64 7.99 4.03
N ALA A 150 6.41 8.63 3.14
CA ALA A 150 7.82 8.95 3.39
C ALA A 150 8.00 10.10 4.40
N GLY A 151 7.07 11.08 4.42
CA GLY A 151 7.11 12.18 5.39
C GLY A 151 6.70 11.77 6.81
N GLY A 152 5.90 10.71 6.96
CA GLY A 152 5.41 10.22 8.25
C GLY A 152 6.32 9.20 8.96
N ALA A 153 7.42 8.76 8.33
CA ALA A 153 8.32 7.76 8.88
C ALA A 153 9.76 8.27 8.96
N PRO A 154 10.52 7.97 10.04
CA PRO A 154 11.95 8.29 10.12
C PRO A 154 12.77 7.31 9.25
N SER A 155 12.54 7.34 7.95
CA SER A 155 13.10 6.42 6.97
C SER A 155 13.60 7.22 5.77
N GLU A 156 14.61 6.70 5.07
CA GLU A 156 15.11 7.34 3.86
C GLU A 156 14.00 7.48 2.80
N ASN A 157 13.90 8.66 2.20
CA ASN A 157 13.02 8.88 1.06
C ASN A 157 13.74 8.45 -0.23
N ARG A 158 13.20 7.42 -0.91
CA ARG A 158 13.80 6.89 -2.15
C ARG A 158 13.02 7.23 -3.42
N GLY A 159 11.97 8.03 -3.25
CA GLY A 159 11.20 8.64 -4.31
C GLY A 159 10.15 7.75 -4.97
N VAL A 160 9.50 8.35 -5.95
CA VAL A 160 8.47 7.75 -6.80
C VAL A 160 9.11 7.31 -8.11
N ARG A 161 8.86 6.07 -8.55
CA ARG A 161 9.50 5.48 -9.73
C ARG A 161 8.50 4.75 -10.61
N ARG A 162 8.67 4.85 -11.93
CA ARG A 162 7.88 4.04 -12.87
C ARG A 162 8.43 2.61 -12.94
N ARG A 163 7.60 1.59 -12.72
CA ARG A 163 7.96 0.17 -12.84
C ARG A 163 6.81 -0.65 -13.42
N GLY A 164 7.18 -1.67 -14.20
CA GLY A 164 6.25 -2.55 -14.90
C GLY A 164 5.78 -3.76 -14.08
N TYR A 165 5.51 -3.61 -12.79
CA TYR A 165 4.98 -4.70 -11.98
C TYR A 165 3.64 -5.17 -12.52
N TYR A 166 3.38 -6.48 -12.47
CA TYR A 166 2.22 -7.10 -13.11
C TYR A 166 0.91 -6.44 -12.67
N VAL A 167 0.71 -6.27 -11.36
CA VAL A 167 -0.52 -5.68 -10.82
C VAL A 167 -0.74 -4.25 -11.33
N LEU A 168 0.31 -3.44 -11.41
CA LEU A 168 0.23 -2.05 -11.92
C LEU A 168 -0.07 -1.97 -13.43
N ARG A 169 0.31 -3.00 -14.19
CA ARG A 169 0.09 -3.07 -15.64
C ARG A 169 -1.25 -3.63 -16.04
N ARG A 170 -1.89 -4.39 -15.14
CA ARG A 170 -3.07 -5.23 -15.46
C ARG A 170 -4.32 -4.80 -14.72
N THR A 171 -4.24 -3.77 -13.90
CA THR A 171 -5.38 -3.02 -13.38
C THR A 171 -5.80 -1.90 -14.34
N ASN A 172 -7.11 -1.61 -14.39
CA ASN A 172 -7.72 -0.64 -15.32
C ASN A 172 -7.96 0.75 -14.71
N MET A 173 -7.51 0.95 -13.47
CA MET A 173 -7.63 2.20 -12.73
C MET A 173 -6.25 2.69 -12.26
N PRO A 174 -6.13 3.94 -11.75
CA PRO A 174 -4.89 4.40 -11.15
C PRO A 174 -4.39 3.42 -10.08
N ALA A 175 -3.13 2.99 -10.23
CA ALA A 175 -2.56 1.90 -9.47
C ALA A 175 -1.16 2.25 -8.94
N VAL A 176 -0.97 1.98 -7.66
CA VAL A 176 0.27 2.27 -6.93
C VAL A 176 0.73 1.05 -6.16
N LEU A 177 2.03 0.80 -6.12
CA LEU A 177 2.66 -0.17 -5.24
C LEU A 177 3.61 0.57 -4.30
N VAL A 178 3.46 0.37 -3.00
CA VAL A 178 4.27 1.02 -1.97
C VAL A 178 5.19 -0.01 -1.34
N GLU A 179 6.49 0.23 -1.38
CA GLU A 179 7.46 -0.50 -0.58
C GLU A 179 7.67 0.28 0.73
N CYS A 180 7.07 -0.23 1.81
CA CYS A 180 6.98 0.48 3.09
C CYS A 180 8.29 0.52 3.90
N GLY A 181 9.39 -0.01 3.36
CA GLY A 181 10.67 -0.13 4.02
C GLY A 181 11.44 -1.36 3.53
N PHE A 182 12.56 -1.68 4.19
CA PHE A 182 13.35 -2.89 3.91
C PHE A 182 13.30 -3.85 5.09
N LEU A 183 12.74 -5.05 4.93
CA LEU A 183 12.62 -6.04 6.02
C LEU A 183 13.96 -6.63 6.46
N THR A 184 14.99 -6.46 5.62
CA THR A 184 16.38 -6.81 5.93
C THR A 184 17.09 -5.77 6.81
N ASN A 185 16.43 -4.65 7.10
CA ASN A 185 16.91 -3.58 7.99
C ASN A 185 15.78 -3.10 8.93
N PRO A 186 15.38 -3.95 9.90
CA PRO A 186 14.24 -3.70 10.78
C PRO A 186 14.51 -2.70 11.91
#